data_AF-A0A7X8MVL8-F1
#
_entry.id   AF-A0A7X8MVL8-F1
#
_cell.length_a   1.000
_cell.length_b   1.000
_cell.length_c   1.000
_cell.angle_alpha   90.00
_cell.angle_beta   90.00
_cell.angle_gamma   90.00
#
_symmetry.space_group_name_H-M   'P 1'
#
loop_
_entity.id
_entity.type
_entity.pdbx_description
1 polymer ?
#
loop_
_entity_poly.entity_id
_entity_poly.type
_entity_poly.pdbx_seq_one_letter_code
_entity_poly.pdbx_strand_id
1 'polypeptide(L)' 'MRALIYLVLGAVILAAGIFWYMAVGFSVMAIIAALVMGAGGALMAAGIADALDKHSPTSRKL' A
#
# COMPACT_ATOMS: atom_id res chain seq x y z
N MET A 1 7.10 -10.83 10.65
CA MET A 1 7.26 -9.43 11.11
C MET A 1 7.34 -8.44 9.95
N ARG A 2 8.21 -8.62 8.93
CA ARG A 2 8.33 -7.67 7.79
C ARG A 2 7.02 -7.42 7.01
N ALA A 3 6.25 -8.46 6.67
CA ALA A 3 4.94 -8.33 6.04
C ALA A 3 3.96 -7.37 6.74
N LEU A 4 3.92 -7.41 8.07
CA LEU A 4 3.01 -6.58 8.87
C LEU A 4 3.43 -5.11 8.83
N ILE A 5 4.74 -4.84 8.75
CA ILE A 5 5.28 -3.49 8.58
C ILE A 5 4.83 -2.88 7.24
N TYR A 6 4.90 -3.65 6.15
CA TYR A 6 4.44 -3.19 4.84
C TYR A 6 2.93 -2.92 4.80
N LEU A 7 2.13 -3.78 5.44
CA LEU A 7 0.68 -3.57 5.54
C LEU A 7 0.32 -2.32 6.34
N VAL A 8 0.97 -2.09 7.48
CA VAL A 8 0.70 -0.90 8.32
C VAL A 8 1.17 0.36 7.60
N LEU A 9 2.37 0.39 7.02
CA LEU A 9 2.85 1.53 6.24
C LEU A 9 1.96 1.81 5.03
N GLY A 10 1.57 0.77 4.29
CA GLY A 10 0.66 0.89 3.15
C GLY A 10 -0.69 1.48 3.55
N ALA A 11 -1.27 1.01 4.66
CA ALA A 11 -2.54 1.53 5.19
C ALA A 11 -2.45 3.00 5.60
N VAL A 12 -1.36 3.41 6.28
CA VAL A 12 -1.14 4.80 6.71
C VAL A 12 -0.97 5.72 5.50
N ILE A 13 -0.17 5.32 4.50
CA ILE A 13 0.04 6.11 3.28
C ILE A 13 -1.24 6.22 2.47
N LEU A 14 -2.00 5.12 2.34
CA LEU A 14 -3.29 5.13 1.66
C LEU A 14 -4.28 6.08 2.34
N ALA A 15 -4.42 6.00 3.66
CA ALA A 15 -5.29 6.88 4.44
C ALA A 15 -4.88 8.35 4.31
N ALA A 16 -3.58 8.65 4.34
CA ALA A 16 -3.05 9.99 4.13
C ALA A 16 -3.37 10.51 2.71
N GLY A 17 -3.26 9.66 1.68
CA GLY A 17 -3.63 10.01 0.31
C GLY A 17 -5.12 10.30 0.16
N ILE A 18 -5.99 9.51 0.80
CA ILE A 18 -7.45 9.72 0.80
C ILE A 18 -7.79 11.04 1.50
N PHE A 19 -7.22 11.28 2.69
CA PHE A 19 -7.43 12.52 3.43
C PHE A 19 -6.99 13.73 2.61
N TRP A 20 -5.83 13.65 1.95
CA TRP A 20 -5.32 14.71 1.11
C TRP A 20 -6.23 14.97 -0.10
N TYR A 21 -6.72 13.92 -0.76
CA TYR A 21 -7.68 14.04 -1.86
C TYR A 21 -8.97 14.75 -1.41
N MET A 22 -9.51 14.38 -0.24
CA MET A 22 -10.71 15.01 0.32
C MET A 22 -10.51 16.50 0.63
N ALA A 23 -9.30 16.90 1.07
CA ALA A 23 -9.00 18.30 1.35
C ALA A 23 -8.83 19.15 0.06
N VAL A 24 -8.30 18.57 -1.01
CA VAL A 24 -7.96 19.27 -2.25
C VAL A 24 -9.12 19.28 -3.26
N GLY A 25 -9.99 18.27 -3.25
CA GLY A 25 -11.09 18.14 -4.20
C GLY A 25 -10.63 17.90 -5.64
N PHE A 26 -11.51 18.14 -6.61
CA PHE A 26 -11.23 17.84 -8.01
C PHE A 26 -10.32 18.91 -8.65
N SER A 27 -9.01 18.64 -8.69
CA SER A 27 -8.01 19.54 -9.25
C SER A 27 -6.78 18.79 -9.77
N VAL A 28 -5.85 19.49 -10.43
CA VAL A 28 -4.56 18.90 -10.88
C VAL A 28 -3.77 18.32 -9.70
N MET A 29 -3.86 18.95 -8.52
CA MET A 29 -3.18 18.48 -7.30
C MET A 29 -3.75 17.14 -6.81
N ALA A 30 -5.00 16.82 -7.16
CA ALA A 30 -5.62 15.53 -6.84
C ALA A 30 -4.91 14.35 -7.54
N ILE A 31 -4.22 14.58 -8.66
CA ILE A 31 -3.41 13.56 -9.34
C ILE A 31 -2.26 13.12 -8.42
N ILE A 32 -1.64 14.06 -7.70
CA ILE A 32 -0.56 13.74 -6.77
C ILE A 32 -1.11 12.95 -5.58
N ALA A 33 -2.26 13.34 -5.04
CA ALA A 33 -2.94 12.56 -4.00
C ALA A 33 -3.27 11.13 -4.49
N ALA A 34 -3.67 10.97 -5.77
CA ALA A 34 -3.93 9.67 -6.36
C ALA A 34 -2.66 8.80 -6.51
N LEU A 35 -1.51 9.41 -6.83
CA LEU A 35 -0.22 8.70 -6.83
C LEU A 35 0.17 8.23 -5.43
N VAL A 36 -0.08 9.03 -4.39
CA VAL A 36 0.15 8.64 -2.99
C VAL A 36 -0.76 7.47 -2.60
N MET A 37 -2.04 7.51 -2.99
CA MET A 37 -2.96 6.39 -2.79
C MET A 37 -2.47 5.12 -3.51
N GLY A 38 -2.00 5.25 -4.76
CA GLY A 38 -1.42 4.15 -5.52
C GLY A 38 -0.18 3.53 -4.86
N ALA A 39 0.73 4.35 -4.34
CA ALA A 39 1.90 3.90 -3.60
C ALA A 39 1.52 3.15 -2.30
N GLY A 40 0.53 3.67 -1.56
CA GLY A 40 -0.02 2.99 -0.39
C GLY A 40 -0.60 1.61 -0.72
N GLY A 41 -1.42 1.52 -1.78
CA GLY A 41 -1.97 0.26 -2.25
C GLY A 41 -0.91 -0.75 -2.71
N ALA A 42 0.13 -0.30 -3.41
CA ALA A 42 1.25 -1.16 -3.83
C ALA A 42 2.01 -1.75 -2.63
N LEU A 43 2.23 -0.96 -1.57
CA LEU A 43 2.85 -1.43 -0.33
C LEU A 43 1.99 -2.47 0.39
N MET A 44 0.66 -2.30 0.39
CA MET A 44 -0.25 -3.31 0.95
C MET A 44 -0.18 -4.62 0.15
N ALA A 45 -0.17 -4.56 -1.18
CA ALA A 45 -0.01 -5.74 -2.03
C ALA A 45 1.32 -6.47 -1.78
N ALA A 46 2.42 -5.73 -1.61
CA ALA A 46 3.72 -6.30 -1.26
C ALA A 46 3.71 -6.97 0.13
N GLY A 47 3.03 -6.36 1.11
CA GLY A 47 2.87 -6.96 2.44
C GLY A 47 2.07 -8.27 2.42
N ILE A 48 1.01 -8.32 1.60
CA ILE A 48 0.21 -9.54 1.39
C ILE A 48 1.06 -10.62 0.69
N ALA A 49 1.82 -10.26 -0.34
CA ALA A 49 2.74 -11.18 -1.01
C ALA A 49 3.78 -11.78 -0.03
N ASP A 50 4.43 -10.94 0.78
CA ASP A 50 5.41 -11.40 1.79
C ASP A 50 4.77 -12.25 2.91
N ALA A 51 3.46 -12.08 3.16
CA ALA A 51 2.71 -12.95 4.08
C ALA A 51 2.42 -14.31 3.45
N LEU A 52 2.00 -14.32 2.18
CA LEU A 52 1.74 -15.53 1.40
C LEU A 52 3.01 -16.36 1.21
N ASP A 53 4.14 -15.72 0.93
CA ASP A 53 5.45 -16.39 0.82
C ASP A 53 5.88 -17.03 2.15
N LYS A 54 5.50 -16.49 3.30
CA LYS A 54 5.76 -17.15 4.60
C LYS A 54 4.82 -18.32 4.84
N HIS A 55 3.55 -18.19 4.45
CA HIS A 55 2.56 -19.25 4.65
C HIS A 55 2.82 -20.45 3.73
N SER A 56 3.17 -20.20 2.47
CA SER A 56 3.54 -21.21 1.49
C SER A 56 4.85 -20.83 0.81
N PRO A 57 6.01 -21.20 1.40
CA PRO A 57 7.30 -20.81 0.87
C PRO A 57 7.48 -21.36 -0.54
N THR A 58 7.52 -20.43 -1.49
CA THR A 58 7.79 -20.64 -2.92
C THR A 58 9.09 -21.41 -3.13
N SER A 59 10.07 -21.24 -2.23
CA SER A 59 11.33 -22.00 -2.18
C SER A 59 11.20 -23.51 -1.91
N ARG A 60 10.05 -24.04 -1.44
CA ARG A 60 9.85 -25.49 -1.23
C ARG A 60 9.02 -26.17 -2.32
N LYS A 61 8.66 -25.44 -3.38
CA LYS A 61 7.79 -25.90 -4.48
C LYS A 61 8.49 -25.97 -5.84
N LEU A 62 9.77 -25.61 -5.90
CA LEU A 62 10.72 -25.94 -6.97
C LEU A 62 11.63 -27.05 -6.46
#